data_AF-A0A7K3DRL3-F1
#
_entry.id   AF-A0A7K3DRL3-F1
#
_cell.length_a   1.000
_cell.length_b   1.000
_cell.length_c   1.000
_cell.angle_alpha   90.00
_cell.angle_beta   90.00
_cell.angle_gamma   90.00
#
_symmetry.space_group_name_H-M   'P 1'
#
loop_
_entity.id
_entity.type
_entity.pdbx_description
1 polymer ?
#
loop_
_entity_poly.entity_id
_entity_poly.type
_entity_poly.pdbx_seq_one_letter_code
_entity_poly.pdbx_strand_id
1 'polypeptide(L)'
;WLRSGIDAYEELHDALAEDGTSRLSPHLHFGTLSPAELVRRAWDAGGPGAEAFVRQLAWRDFHQQVLAARPSAAHRNYRTRGDRWRTGRAAERDVAAWRDGLTGYPVVDAAMRQLRHEGWIHNRGRLLAAGFLTKTLYVDWRTGADHFLSLLVDGDVAENQLNWQWAAGTGTDTRPNRVLNPVTQARRFDPQGAYVRRWVPELADVAPRAVHEPWKLPARERERLDYPEPIVDLADGLARFKAARDR
;
A
#
# COMPACT_ATOMS: atom_id res chain seq x y z
N TRP A 1 19.41 11.41 4.45
CA TRP A 1 18.96 11.27 3.06
C TRP A 1 20.06 11.58 2.04
N LEU A 2 20.39 12.85 1.76
CA LEU A 2 21.33 13.22 0.68
C LEU A 2 22.77 12.68 0.82
N ARG A 3 23.22 12.33 2.03
CA ARG A 3 24.59 11.82 2.25
C ARG A 3 24.81 10.36 1.85
N SER A 4 23.75 9.55 1.74
CA SER A 4 23.90 8.10 1.59
C SER A 4 22.66 7.35 1.09
N GLY A 5 21.46 7.93 1.20
CA GLY A 5 20.22 7.24 0.83
C GLY A 5 19.78 7.50 -0.61
N ILE A 6 20.04 8.71 -1.12
CA ILE A 6 19.52 9.12 -2.43
C ILE A 6 20.16 8.36 -3.59
N ASP A 7 21.45 8.00 -3.50
CA ASP A 7 22.18 7.34 -4.59
C ASP A 7 21.60 5.96 -4.93
N ALA A 8 21.23 5.19 -3.90
CA ALA A 8 20.64 3.87 -4.04
C ALA A 8 19.11 3.89 -4.24
N TYR A 9 18.49 5.07 -4.31
CA TYR A 9 17.04 5.20 -4.27
C TYR A 9 16.35 4.52 -5.46
N GLU A 10 16.88 4.66 -6.68
CA GLU A 10 16.27 4.03 -7.88
C GLU A 10 16.22 2.50 -7.76
N GLU A 11 17.17 1.90 -7.04
CA GLU A 11 17.23 0.46 -6.85
C GLU A 11 16.40 -0.02 -5.66
N LEU A 12 16.37 0.76 -4.57
CA LEU A 12 15.85 0.32 -3.27
C LEU A 12 14.46 0.84 -2.93
N HIS A 13 13.91 1.84 -3.65
CA HIS A 13 12.64 2.48 -3.27
C HIS A 13 11.42 1.53 -3.24
N ASP A 14 11.56 0.34 -3.80
CA ASP A 14 10.53 -0.68 -3.87
C ASP A 14 10.73 -1.83 -2.87
N ALA A 15 11.91 -1.95 -2.27
CA ALA A 15 12.24 -3.03 -1.35
C ALA A 15 11.62 -2.75 0.03
N LEU A 16 10.67 -3.60 0.46
CA LEU A 16 9.91 -3.39 1.70
C LEU A 16 10.76 -3.55 2.96
N ALA A 17 11.70 -4.49 2.92
CA ALA A 17 12.58 -4.77 4.06
C ALA A 17 13.64 -3.68 4.26
N GLU A 18 13.98 -2.97 3.19
CA GLU A 18 14.99 -1.93 3.20
C GLU A 18 14.34 -0.60 3.58
N ASP A 19 14.89 0.12 4.55
CA ASP A 19 14.46 1.48 4.87
C ASP A 19 15.03 2.49 3.86
N GLY A 20 14.94 2.15 2.57
CA GLY A 20 15.60 2.85 1.46
C GLY A 20 14.91 4.13 1.00
N THR A 21 13.97 4.66 1.79
CA THR A 21 13.19 5.85 1.42
C THR A 21 13.50 7.04 2.32
N SER A 22 13.16 8.24 1.87
CA SER A 22 13.56 9.47 2.55
C SER A 22 12.88 9.71 3.90
N ARG A 23 11.70 9.10 4.14
CA ARG A 23 10.79 9.40 5.26
C ARG A 23 10.45 10.89 5.42
N LEU A 24 10.57 11.68 4.35
CA LEU A 24 10.31 13.14 4.38
C LEU A 24 8.83 13.51 4.17
N SER A 25 7.95 12.54 3.94
CA SER A 25 6.53 12.80 3.66
C SER A 25 5.80 13.62 4.74
N PRO A 26 6.03 13.44 6.07
CA PRO A 26 5.37 14.28 7.06
C PRO A 26 5.89 15.72 7.01
N HIS A 27 7.19 15.89 6.78
CA HIS A 27 7.81 17.21 6.69
C HIS A 27 7.30 18.01 5.50
N LEU A 28 7.06 17.33 4.36
CA LEU A 28 6.47 17.90 3.16
C LEU A 28 4.98 18.24 3.35
N HIS A 29 4.25 17.43 4.13
CA HIS A 29 2.85 17.69 4.47
C HIS A 29 2.71 18.94 5.35
N PHE A 30 3.50 19.05 6.42
CA PHE A 30 3.46 20.18 7.36
C PHE A 30 4.25 21.42 6.88
N GLY A 31 4.85 21.38 5.69
CA GLY A 31 5.62 22.50 5.14
C GLY A 31 6.92 22.84 5.92
N THR A 32 7.41 21.92 6.74
CA THR A 32 8.69 22.08 7.46
C THR A 32 9.91 21.89 6.56
N LEU A 33 9.70 21.36 5.35
CA LEU A 33 10.68 21.32 4.27
C LEU A 33 10.07 21.86 2.98
N SER A 34 10.85 22.64 2.22
CA SER A 34 10.46 23.13 0.90
C SER A 34 10.67 22.05 -0.16
N PRO A 35 9.64 21.65 -0.94
CA PRO A 35 9.83 20.71 -2.04
C PRO A 35 10.80 21.25 -3.10
N ALA A 36 10.75 22.56 -3.41
CA ALA A 36 11.66 23.18 -4.36
C ALA A 36 13.13 23.07 -3.93
N GLU A 37 13.40 23.21 -2.63
CA GLU A 37 14.75 23.01 -2.08
C GLU A 37 15.19 21.55 -2.17
N LEU A 38 14.30 20.59 -1.91
CA LEU A 38 14.61 19.17 -2.07
C LEU A 38 14.95 18.83 -3.52
N VAL A 39 14.19 19.36 -4.48
CA VAL A 39 14.44 19.16 -5.91
C VAL A 39 15.79 19.76 -6.30
N ARG A 40 16.08 21.01 -5.90
CA ARG A 40 17.36 21.68 -6.17
C ARG A 40 18.53 20.86 -5.64
N ARG A 41 18.47 20.42 -4.38
CA ARG A 41 19.53 19.60 -3.77
C ARG A 41 19.67 18.21 -4.40
N ALA A 42 18.57 17.63 -4.88
CA ALA A 42 18.63 16.36 -5.61
C ALA A 42 19.33 16.55 -6.97
N TRP A 43 19.04 17.62 -7.70
CA TRP A 43 19.76 17.95 -8.93
C TRP A 43 21.25 18.24 -8.71
N ASP A 44 21.59 18.95 -7.63
CA ASP A 44 22.99 19.18 -7.26
C ASP A 44 23.73 17.86 -6.97
N ALA A 45 23.05 16.87 -6.38
CA ALA A 45 23.62 15.53 -6.13
C ALA A 45 23.76 14.71 -7.43
N GLY A 46 22.78 14.80 -8.32
CA GLY A 46 22.76 14.11 -9.61
C GLY A 46 22.59 12.59 -9.53
N GLY A 47 22.54 11.95 -10.69
CA GLY A 47 22.47 10.49 -10.84
C GLY A 47 21.05 9.89 -10.77
N PRO A 48 20.93 8.58 -11.07
CA PRO A 48 19.63 7.92 -11.25
C PRO A 48 18.73 7.99 -10.01
N GLY A 49 19.30 7.82 -8.82
CA GLY A 49 18.57 7.90 -7.56
C GLY A 49 18.01 9.30 -7.27
N ALA A 50 18.72 10.35 -7.65
CA ALA A 50 18.21 11.72 -7.54
C ALA A 50 17.06 12.00 -8.53
N GLU A 51 17.19 11.56 -9.78
CA GLU A 51 16.13 11.66 -10.79
C GLU A 51 14.86 10.92 -10.36
N ALA A 52 15.03 9.72 -9.83
CA ALA A 52 13.97 8.91 -9.26
C ALA A 52 13.26 9.59 -8.08
N PHE A 53 14.02 10.23 -7.21
CA PHE A 53 13.50 10.98 -6.07
C PHE A 53 12.71 12.21 -6.51
N VAL A 54 13.23 12.98 -7.48
CA VAL A 54 12.53 14.13 -8.08
C VAL A 54 11.22 13.70 -8.75
N ARG A 55 11.20 12.53 -9.42
CA ARG A 55 9.97 11.97 -10.01
C ARG A 55 8.88 11.71 -8.96
N GLN A 56 9.23 11.33 -7.72
CA GLN A 56 8.24 11.20 -6.65
C GLN A 56 7.72 12.55 -6.16
N LEU A 57 8.56 13.58 -6.12
CA LEU A 57 8.10 14.95 -5.82
C LEU A 57 7.16 15.48 -6.92
N ALA A 58 7.41 15.12 -8.18
CA ALA A 58 6.51 15.44 -9.28
C ALA A 58 5.15 14.71 -9.14
N TRP A 59 5.12 13.48 -8.64
CA TRP A 59 3.86 12.78 -8.31
C TRP A 59 3.05 13.52 -7.25
N ARG A 60 3.72 14.07 -6.23
CA ARG A 60 3.06 14.90 -5.21
C ARG A 60 2.39 16.11 -5.84
N ASP A 61 3.14 16.86 -6.64
CA ASP A 61 2.61 18.07 -7.27
C ASP A 61 1.51 17.74 -8.29
N PHE A 62 1.61 16.61 -8.99
CA PHE A 62 0.55 16.11 -9.86
C PHE A 62 -0.76 15.86 -9.09
N HIS A 63 -0.71 15.20 -7.94
CA HIS A 63 -1.90 14.96 -7.12
C HIS A 63 -2.50 16.27 -6.60
N GLN A 64 -1.68 17.19 -6.12
CA GLN A 64 -2.14 18.53 -5.69
C GLN A 64 -2.84 19.28 -6.84
N GLN A 65 -2.26 19.26 -8.06
CA GLN A 65 -2.85 19.89 -9.24
C GLN A 65 -4.16 19.22 -9.67
N VAL A 66 -4.23 17.89 -9.65
CA VAL A 66 -5.45 17.15 -9.97
C VAL A 66 -6.57 17.50 -8.98
N LEU A 67 -6.27 17.52 -7.68
CA LEU A 67 -7.28 17.84 -6.68
C LEU A 67 -7.74 19.31 -6.79
N ALA A 68 -6.81 20.25 -7.03
CA ALA A 68 -7.15 21.65 -7.27
C ALA A 68 -8.07 21.83 -8.49
N ALA A 69 -7.81 21.13 -9.59
CA ALA A 69 -8.64 21.19 -10.80
C ALA A 69 -9.97 20.41 -10.67
N ARG A 70 -10.03 19.42 -9.77
CA ARG A 70 -11.16 18.50 -9.59
C ARG A 70 -11.43 18.24 -8.09
N PRO A 71 -11.90 19.24 -7.31
CA PRO A 71 -12.07 19.09 -5.86
C PRO A 71 -13.02 17.97 -5.46
N SER A 72 -14.00 17.64 -6.31
CA SER A 72 -14.92 16.53 -6.08
C SER A 72 -14.22 15.17 -5.99
N ALA A 73 -13.03 15.02 -6.56
CA ALA A 73 -12.23 13.81 -6.47
C ALA A 73 -11.80 13.47 -5.03
N ALA A 74 -11.84 14.42 -4.08
CA ALA A 74 -11.62 14.10 -2.67
C ALA A 74 -12.67 13.14 -2.09
N HIS A 75 -13.88 13.12 -2.66
CA HIS A 75 -15.01 12.37 -2.09
C HIS A 75 -15.75 11.51 -3.12
N ARG A 76 -15.57 11.76 -4.42
CA ARG A 76 -16.27 11.08 -5.51
C ARG A 76 -15.26 10.39 -6.42
N ASN A 77 -15.69 9.31 -7.06
CA ASN A 77 -14.86 8.63 -8.05
C ASN A 77 -14.57 9.61 -9.18
N TYR A 78 -13.29 9.85 -9.48
CA TYR A 78 -12.88 10.70 -10.59
C TYR A 78 -13.33 10.11 -11.93
N ARG A 79 -13.18 8.80 -12.08
CA ARG A 79 -13.70 8.01 -13.20
C ARG A 79 -14.50 6.84 -12.66
N THR A 80 -15.82 7.00 -12.62
CA THR A 80 -16.73 5.89 -12.27
C THR A 80 -16.73 4.83 -13.39
N ARG A 81 -16.82 3.56 -12.99
CA ARG A 81 -16.99 2.42 -13.90
C ARG A 81 -18.31 1.69 -13.66
N GLY A 82 -19.24 2.33 -12.94
CA GLY A 82 -20.41 1.62 -12.41
C GLY A 82 -20.05 0.69 -11.23
N ASP A 83 -18.96 1.01 -10.51
CA ASP A 83 -18.45 0.17 -9.42
C ASP A 83 -19.53 -0.06 -8.34
N ARG A 84 -19.83 -1.33 -8.07
CA ARG A 84 -20.80 -1.77 -7.05
C ARG A 84 -20.06 -2.39 -5.89
N TRP A 85 -19.51 -1.55 -5.03
CA TRP A 85 -18.74 -1.99 -3.86
C TRP A 85 -19.53 -2.97 -3.00
N ARG A 86 -18.83 -3.98 -2.47
CA ARG A 86 -19.43 -4.97 -1.57
C ARG A 86 -19.80 -4.30 -0.25
N THR A 87 -21.00 -4.60 0.25
CA THR A 87 -21.54 -4.06 1.51
C THR A 87 -22.08 -5.18 2.42
N GLY A 88 -22.52 -4.81 3.63
CA GLY A 88 -23.14 -5.70 4.61
C GLY A 88 -22.15 -6.39 5.55
N ARG A 89 -22.69 -7.19 6.49
CA ARG A 89 -21.94 -7.77 7.62
C ARG A 89 -20.67 -8.52 7.22
N ALA A 90 -20.70 -9.29 6.12
CA ALA A 90 -19.51 -9.99 5.65
C ALA A 90 -18.41 -9.03 5.19
N ALA A 91 -18.78 -7.91 4.53
CA ALA A 91 -17.81 -6.89 4.14
C ALA A 91 -17.24 -6.15 5.35
N GLU A 92 -18.09 -5.83 6.31
CA GLU A 92 -17.67 -5.18 7.56
C GLU A 92 -16.67 -6.02 8.35
N ARG A 93 -16.88 -7.34 8.45
CA ARG A 93 -15.91 -8.25 9.09
C ARG A 93 -14.57 -8.28 8.37
N ASP A 94 -14.58 -8.37 7.04
CA ASP A 94 -13.34 -8.44 6.27
C ASP A 94 -12.57 -7.10 6.34
N VAL A 95 -13.29 -5.97 6.40
CA VAL A 95 -12.71 -4.64 6.65
C VAL A 95 -12.10 -4.57 8.05
N ALA A 96 -12.76 -5.11 9.08
CA ALA A 96 -12.20 -5.15 10.43
C ALA A 96 -10.90 -5.97 10.46
N ALA A 97 -10.90 -7.18 9.89
CA ALA A 97 -9.71 -8.00 9.76
C ALA A 97 -8.58 -7.28 9.00
N TRP A 98 -8.91 -6.54 7.93
CA TRP A 98 -7.95 -5.71 7.20
C TRP A 98 -7.38 -4.57 8.06
N ARG A 99 -8.21 -3.83 8.79
CA ARG A 99 -7.76 -2.76 9.70
C ARG A 99 -6.84 -3.31 10.81
N ASP A 100 -7.12 -4.52 11.28
CA ASP A 100 -6.38 -5.19 12.36
C ASP A 100 -5.12 -5.92 11.90
N GLY A 101 -4.88 -6.06 10.59
CA GLY A 101 -3.76 -6.85 10.07
C GLY A 101 -3.91 -8.33 10.45
N LEU A 102 -5.12 -8.85 10.26
CA LEU A 102 -5.54 -10.23 10.52
C LEU A 102 -6.22 -10.85 9.29
N THR A 103 -5.77 -10.47 8.09
CA THR A 103 -6.32 -10.97 6.81
C THR A 103 -5.87 -12.39 6.48
N GLY A 104 -4.81 -12.87 7.12
CA GLY A 104 -4.13 -14.12 6.77
C GLY A 104 -3.18 -13.97 5.58
N TYR A 105 -2.98 -12.74 5.07
CA TYR A 105 -1.99 -12.40 4.04
C TYR A 105 -0.82 -11.61 4.65
N PRO A 106 0.33 -12.25 4.92
CA PRO A 106 1.37 -11.68 5.78
C PRO A 106 1.91 -10.32 5.35
N VAL A 107 2.06 -10.08 4.04
CA VAL A 107 2.53 -8.78 3.54
C VAL A 107 1.52 -7.66 3.74
N VAL A 108 0.22 -7.97 3.70
CA VAL A 108 -0.87 -7.01 3.94
C VAL A 108 -0.98 -6.77 5.44
N ASP A 109 -0.88 -7.84 6.24
CA ASP A 109 -0.97 -7.75 7.69
C ASP A 109 0.23 -6.99 8.28
N ALA A 110 1.44 -7.25 7.79
CA ALA A 110 2.64 -6.48 8.11
C ALA A 110 2.48 -4.98 7.82
N ALA A 111 1.93 -4.65 6.65
CA ALA A 111 1.62 -3.29 6.24
C ALA A 111 0.67 -2.58 7.22
N MET A 112 -0.44 -3.23 7.56
CA MET A 112 -1.45 -2.66 8.44
C MET A 112 -0.95 -2.51 9.89
N ARG A 113 -0.11 -3.46 10.35
CA ARG A 113 0.55 -3.38 11.67
C ARG A 113 1.62 -2.30 11.72
N GLN A 114 2.41 -2.14 10.66
CA GLN A 114 3.36 -1.02 10.55
C GLN A 114 2.62 0.32 10.63
N LEU A 115 1.54 0.48 9.86
CA LEU A 115 0.73 1.71 9.87
C LEU A 115 0.26 2.05 11.28
N ARG A 116 -0.29 1.06 12.01
CA ARG A 116 -0.78 1.24 13.38
C ARG A 116 0.34 1.60 14.36
N HIS A 117 1.52 1.00 14.20
CA HIS A 117 2.63 1.17 15.12
C HIS A 117 3.40 2.49 14.89
N GLU A 118 3.74 2.80 13.64
CA GLU A 118 4.59 3.94 13.28
C GLU A 118 3.79 5.19 12.90
N GLY A 119 2.48 5.08 12.65
CA GLY A 119 1.72 6.13 11.96
C GLY A 119 2.23 6.38 10.54
N TRP A 120 3.02 5.46 10.00
CA TRP A 120 3.66 5.54 8.69
C TRP A 120 3.76 4.13 8.13
N ILE A 121 3.76 4.02 6.80
CA ILE A 121 3.90 2.75 6.10
C ILE A 121 4.58 3.00 4.76
N HIS A 122 5.46 2.09 4.36
CA HIS A 122 6.15 2.12 3.08
C HIS A 122 5.17 2.21 1.90
N ASN A 123 5.51 2.95 0.84
CA ASN A 123 4.62 3.17 -0.31
C ASN A 123 4.16 1.85 -0.96
N ARG A 124 5.07 0.88 -1.09
CA ARG A 124 4.72 -0.46 -1.58
C ARG A 124 3.70 -1.17 -0.66
N GLY A 125 3.81 -0.98 0.65
CA GLY A 125 2.84 -1.48 1.63
C GLY A 125 1.47 -0.83 1.46
N ARG A 126 1.42 0.49 1.25
CA ARG A 126 0.17 1.22 0.93
C ARG A 126 -0.51 0.63 -0.29
N LEU A 127 0.26 0.42 -1.36
CA LEU A 127 -0.26 -0.16 -2.60
C LEU A 127 -0.84 -1.57 -2.39
N LEU A 128 -0.15 -2.42 -1.62
CA LEU A 128 -0.61 -3.79 -1.36
C LEU A 128 -1.86 -3.80 -0.48
N ALA A 129 -1.88 -3.02 0.60
CA ALA A 129 -3.05 -2.90 1.47
C ALA A 129 -4.27 -2.32 0.73
N ALA A 130 -4.06 -1.26 -0.07
CA ALA A 130 -5.13 -0.64 -0.84
C ALA A 130 -5.65 -1.54 -1.97
N GLY A 131 -4.74 -2.21 -2.69
CA GLY A 131 -5.10 -3.19 -3.70
C GLY A 131 -5.86 -4.38 -3.11
N PHE A 132 -5.45 -4.88 -1.95
CA PHE A 132 -6.15 -5.96 -1.28
C PHE A 132 -7.58 -5.56 -0.90
N LEU A 133 -7.78 -4.38 -0.31
CA LEU A 133 -9.10 -3.87 0.05
C LEU A 133 -10.01 -3.66 -1.18
N THR A 134 -9.50 -2.98 -2.20
CA THR A 134 -10.31 -2.51 -3.34
C THR A 134 -10.45 -3.52 -4.47
N LYS A 135 -9.52 -4.47 -4.60
CA LYS A 135 -9.52 -5.47 -5.67
C LYS A 135 -9.77 -6.89 -5.19
N THR A 136 -9.26 -7.28 -4.02
CA THR A 136 -9.47 -8.64 -3.49
C THR A 136 -10.75 -8.72 -2.66
N LEU A 137 -10.91 -7.83 -1.67
CA LEU A 137 -12.13 -7.75 -0.85
C LEU A 137 -13.27 -7.02 -1.56
N TYR A 138 -12.92 -6.23 -2.58
CA TYR A 138 -13.82 -5.42 -3.40
C TYR A 138 -14.72 -4.49 -2.58
N VAL A 139 -14.09 -3.78 -1.64
CA VAL A 139 -14.73 -2.78 -0.76
C VAL A 139 -14.42 -1.37 -1.25
N ASP A 140 -15.32 -0.42 -0.98
CA ASP A 140 -15.15 1.00 -1.32
C ASP A 140 -13.84 1.56 -0.76
N TRP A 141 -13.04 2.15 -1.63
CA TRP A 141 -11.76 2.76 -1.32
C TRP A 141 -11.84 3.82 -0.23
N ARG A 142 -12.99 4.52 -0.09
CA ARG A 142 -13.22 5.53 0.96
C ARG A 142 -13.04 4.95 2.35
N THR A 143 -13.46 3.70 2.55
CA THR A 143 -13.30 2.97 3.83
C THR A 143 -11.84 2.86 4.25
N GLY A 144 -10.96 2.60 3.28
CA GLY A 144 -9.53 2.51 3.50
C GLY A 144 -8.87 3.89 3.59
N ALA A 145 -9.33 4.84 2.77
CA ALA A 145 -8.84 6.21 2.79
C ALA A 145 -9.07 6.90 4.14
N ASP A 146 -10.27 6.77 4.70
CA ASP A 146 -10.60 7.31 6.02
C ASP A 146 -9.75 6.67 7.12
N HIS A 147 -9.55 5.35 7.04
CA HIS A 147 -8.70 4.64 7.99
C HIS A 147 -7.23 5.10 7.92
N PHE A 148 -6.69 5.25 6.70
CA PHE A 148 -5.33 5.74 6.50
C PHE A 148 -5.17 7.18 7.02
N LEU A 149 -6.11 8.09 6.72
CA LEU A 149 -6.06 9.46 7.25
C LEU A 149 -6.14 9.51 8.79
N SER A 150 -6.81 8.55 9.42
CA SER A 150 -6.89 8.50 10.89
C SER A 150 -5.59 8.10 11.59
N LEU A 151 -4.61 7.54 10.86
CA LEU A 151 -3.37 7.00 11.42
C LEU A 151 -2.10 7.64 10.83
N LEU A 152 -2.12 8.06 9.56
CA LEU A 152 -0.94 8.52 8.87
C LEU A 152 -0.47 9.89 9.37
N VAL A 153 0.78 9.97 9.82
CA VAL A 153 1.47 11.24 10.13
C VAL A 153 1.72 12.10 8.88
N ASP A 154 1.67 11.48 7.69
CA ASP A 154 1.72 12.16 6.38
C ASP A 154 0.37 12.17 5.64
N GLY A 155 -0.73 12.11 6.40
CA GLY A 155 -2.09 12.09 5.89
C GLY A 155 -2.51 13.36 5.13
N ASP A 156 -2.14 13.44 3.86
CA ASP A 156 -2.54 14.50 2.93
C ASP A 156 -3.75 14.08 2.08
N VAL A 157 -4.77 14.93 1.96
CA VAL A 157 -6.01 14.61 1.22
C VAL A 157 -5.74 14.39 -0.27
N ALA A 158 -4.88 15.19 -0.90
CA ALA A 158 -4.57 15.01 -2.32
C ALA A 158 -3.85 13.69 -2.55
N GLU A 159 -2.78 13.44 -1.76
CA GLU A 159 -2.01 12.20 -1.88
C GLU A 159 -2.86 10.97 -1.56
N ASN A 160 -3.55 10.98 -0.43
CA ASN A 160 -4.30 9.82 0.04
C ASN A 160 -5.44 9.51 -0.92
N GLN A 161 -6.32 10.48 -1.22
CA GLN A 161 -7.52 10.19 -2.01
C GLN A 161 -7.18 9.78 -3.45
N LEU A 162 -6.16 10.38 -4.08
CA LEU A 162 -5.82 10.06 -5.46
C LEU A 162 -5.04 8.75 -5.58
N ASN A 163 -4.19 8.39 -4.60
CA ASN A 163 -3.57 7.06 -4.55
C ASN A 163 -4.61 5.96 -4.29
N TRP A 164 -5.58 6.18 -3.40
CA TRP A 164 -6.68 5.23 -3.18
C TRP A 164 -7.52 5.00 -4.43
N GLN A 165 -7.82 6.07 -5.17
CA GLN A 165 -8.52 5.95 -6.44
C GLN A 165 -7.69 5.28 -7.54
N TRP A 166 -6.38 5.52 -7.57
CA TRP A 166 -5.46 4.82 -8.46
C TRP A 166 -5.46 3.31 -8.18
N ALA A 167 -5.35 2.91 -6.91
CA ALA A 167 -5.42 1.50 -6.49
C ALA A 167 -6.79 0.88 -6.80
N ALA A 168 -7.87 1.63 -6.59
CA ALA A 168 -9.25 1.21 -6.89
C ALA A 168 -9.56 1.15 -8.39
N GLY A 169 -8.74 1.75 -9.25
CA GLY A 169 -8.99 1.86 -10.68
C GLY A 169 -10.16 2.79 -11.00
N THR A 170 -10.38 3.82 -10.17
CA THR A 170 -11.40 4.86 -10.33
C THR A 170 -10.77 6.25 -10.51
N GLY A 171 -9.45 6.30 -10.73
CA GLY A 171 -8.64 7.51 -10.74
C GLY A 171 -8.03 7.82 -12.10
N THR A 172 -6.80 8.33 -12.08
CA THR A 172 -6.00 8.70 -13.25
C THR A 172 -5.22 7.53 -13.85
N ASP A 173 -5.43 6.32 -13.32
CA ASP A 173 -4.72 5.12 -13.71
C ASP A 173 -4.96 4.70 -15.17
N THR A 174 -3.96 4.06 -15.77
CA THR A 174 -3.99 3.57 -17.16
C THR A 174 -4.34 2.08 -17.27
N ARG A 175 -4.32 1.35 -16.14
CA ARG A 175 -4.58 -0.10 -16.06
C ARG A 175 -5.55 -0.44 -14.93
N PRO A 176 -6.81 0.03 -15.03
CA PRO A 176 -7.78 0.05 -13.94
C PRO A 176 -8.24 -1.30 -13.44
N ASN A 177 -8.16 -2.33 -14.29
CA ASN A 177 -8.61 -3.68 -13.97
C ASN A 177 -7.45 -4.58 -13.55
N ARG A 178 -6.25 -4.03 -13.38
CA ARG A 178 -5.09 -4.80 -12.93
C ARG A 178 -5.25 -5.15 -11.44
N VAL A 179 -5.43 -6.44 -11.16
CA VAL A 179 -5.39 -6.99 -9.80
C VAL A 179 -3.97 -7.45 -9.50
N LEU A 180 -3.42 -7.04 -8.37
CA LEU A 180 -2.11 -7.48 -7.91
C LEU A 180 -2.27 -8.72 -7.02
N ASN A 181 -1.51 -9.78 -7.32
CA ASN A 181 -1.42 -10.93 -6.42
C ASN A 181 -0.49 -10.56 -5.24
N PRO A 182 -0.99 -10.49 -3.99
CA PRO A 182 -0.18 -10.04 -2.84
C PRO A 182 1.02 -10.96 -2.59
N VAL A 183 0.89 -12.28 -2.78
CA VAL A 183 1.98 -13.25 -2.61
C VAL A 183 3.08 -13.03 -3.64
N THR A 184 2.72 -12.81 -4.91
CA THR A 184 3.71 -12.52 -5.96
C THR A 184 4.44 -11.22 -5.69
N GLN A 185 3.74 -10.19 -5.19
CA GLN A 185 4.37 -8.93 -4.82
C GLN A 185 5.29 -9.09 -3.60
N ALA A 186 4.86 -9.82 -2.57
CA ALA A 186 5.66 -10.08 -1.38
C ALA A 186 6.96 -10.80 -1.73
N ARG A 187 6.92 -11.87 -2.53
CA ARG A 187 8.12 -12.57 -3.00
C ARG A 187 9.08 -11.70 -3.80
N ARG A 188 8.57 -10.67 -4.48
CA ARG A 188 9.39 -9.74 -5.26
C ARG A 188 10.03 -8.64 -4.39
N PHE A 189 9.28 -8.07 -3.47
CA PHE A 189 9.67 -6.86 -2.73
C PHE A 189 10.12 -7.14 -1.29
N ASP A 190 9.87 -8.34 -0.79
CA ASP A 190 10.35 -8.88 0.48
C ASP A 190 10.83 -10.34 0.30
N PRO A 191 11.84 -10.59 -0.55
CA PRO A 191 12.23 -11.95 -0.96
C PRO A 191 12.70 -12.82 0.21
N GLN A 192 13.21 -12.21 1.27
CA GLN A 192 13.66 -12.88 2.49
C GLN A 192 12.61 -12.86 3.60
N GLY A 193 11.44 -12.27 3.39
CA GLY A 193 10.40 -12.20 4.41
C GLY A 193 10.77 -11.34 5.62
N ALA A 194 11.78 -10.46 5.50
CA ALA A 194 12.30 -9.70 6.62
C ALA A 194 11.29 -8.61 7.06
N TYR A 195 10.60 -8.00 6.09
CA TYR A 195 9.53 -7.05 6.40
C TYR A 195 8.37 -7.72 7.11
N VAL A 196 7.92 -8.88 6.59
CA VAL A 196 6.84 -9.66 7.22
C VAL A 196 7.22 -10.08 8.63
N ARG A 197 8.40 -10.70 8.83
CA ARG A 197 8.83 -11.19 10.14
C ARG A 197 9.03 -10.07 11.16
N ARG A 198 9.35 -8.86 10.72
CA ARG A 198 9.45 -7.68 11.59
C ARG A 198 8.08 -7.25 12.14
N TRP A 199 7.05 -7.25 11.31
CA TRP A 199 5.74 -6.69 11.67
C TRP A 199 4.68 -7.74 12.05
N VAL A 200 4.97 -9.02 11.78
CA VAL A 200 4.14 -10.18 12.11
C VAL A 200 5.01 -11.14 12.93
N PRO A 201 5.28 -10.84 14.22
CA PRO A 201 6.24 -11.58 15.04
C PRO A 201 5.88 -13.05 15.24
N GLU A 202 4.59 -13.40 15.19
CA GLU A 202 4.13 -14.79 15.23
C GLU A 202 4.62 -15.63 14.03
N LEU A 203 5.11 -14.99 12.96
CA LEU A 203 5.72 -15.64 11.79
C LEU A 203 7.25 -15.51 11.76
N ALA A 204 7.90 -14.99 12.81
CA ALA A 204 9.34 -14.69 12.83
C ALA A 204 10.23 -15.90 12.54
N ASP A 205 9.83 -17.09 13.01
CA ASP A 205 10.60 -18.33 12.84
C ASP A 205 10.25 -19.10 11.55
N VAL A 206 9.29 -18.60 10.77
CA VAL A 206 8.91 -19.24 9.50
C VAL A 206 9.97 -18.96 8.44
N ALA A 207 10.33 -20.00 7.68
CA ALA A 207 11.36 -19.90 6.66
C ALA A 207 11.06 -18.80 5.62
N PRO A 208 12.09 -18.06 5.11
CA PRO A 208 11.93 -16.88 4.28
C PRO A 208 10.95 -16.98 3.10
N ARG A 209 10.92 -18.11 2.39
CA ARG A 209 10.00 -18.30 1.25
C ARG A 209 8.60 -18.72 1.66
N ALA A 210 8.48 -19.43 2.79
CA ALA A 210 7.22 -19.95 3.29
C ALA A 210 6.41 -18.91 4.08
N VAL A 211 7.09 -17.88 4.62
CA VAL A 211 6.46 -16.84 5.43
C VAL A 211 5.38 -16.05 4.69
N HIS A 212 5.42 -16.02 3.35
CA HIS A 212 4.42 -15.33 2.52
C HIS A 212 3.16 -16.16 2.27
N GLU A 213 3.18 -17.45 2.58
CA GLU A 213 2.07 -18.39 2.43
C GLU A 213 2.01 -19.39 3.60
N PRO A 214 1.88 -18.92 4.86
CA PRO A 214 1.89 -19.78 6.04
C PRO A 214 0.77 -20.82 6.02
N TRP A 215 -0.34 -20.56 5.33
CA TRP A 215 -1.44 -21.50 5.16
C TRP A 215 -1.07 -22.77 4.37
N LYS A 216 0.05 -22.75 3.62
CA LYS A 216 0.59 -23.91 2.89
C LYS A 216 1.60 -24.72 3.69
N LEU A 217 1.95 -24.30 4.91
CA LEU A 217 2.79 -25.09 5.80
C LEU A 217 2.10 -26.41 6.18
N PRO A 218 2.87 -27.46 6.54
CA PRO A 218 2.31 -28.67 7.10
C PRO A 218 1.41 -28.35 8.30
N ALA A 219 0.28 -29.08 8.46
CA ALA A 219 -0.71 -28.80 9.50
C ALA A 219 -0.09 -28.68 10.91
N ARG A 220 0.86 -29.56 11.24
CA ARG A 220 1.58 -29.54 12.53
C ARG A 220 2.40 -28.28 12.76
N GLU A 221 2.94 -27.66 11.71
CA GLU A 221 3.67 -26.39 11.83
C GLU A 221 2.68 -25.23 11.94
N ARG A 222 1.63 -25.23 11.10
CA ARG A 222 0.61 -24.20 11.07
C ARG A 222 -0.18 -24.10 12.38
N GLU A 223 -0.52 -25.23 13.01
CA GLU A 223 -1.21 -25.29 14.30
C GLU A 223 -0.40 -24.67 15.46
N ARG A 224 0.92 -24.48 15.28
CA ARG A 224 1.80 -23.84 16.26
C ARG A 224 1.92 -22.34 16.06
N LEU A 225 1.43 -21.82 14.94
CA LEU A 225 1.44 -20.39 14.63
C LEU A 225 0.14 -19.76 15.11
N ASP A 226 0.22 -18.71 15.92
CA ASP A 226 -0.92 -17.89 16.29
C ASP A 226 -1.22 -16.85 15.19
N TYR A 227 -1.45 -17.35 13.96
CA TYR A 227 -1.67 -16.52 12.78
C TYR A 227 -2.92 -16.99 12.02
N PRO A 228 -3.84 -16.09 11.62
CA PRO A 228 -5.12 -16.47 11.04
C PRO A 228 -4.98 -17.10 9.64
N GLU A 229 -5.93 -17.98 9.31
CA GLU A 229 -6.12 -18.44 7.94
C GLU A 229 -6.57 -17.30 7.01
N PRO A 230 -6.29 -17.37 5.70
CA PRO A 230 -6.73 -16.36 4.74
C PRO A 230 -8.25 -16.15 4.78
N ILE A 231 -8.68 -14.88 4.92
CA ILE A 231 -10.10 -14.51 4.98
C ILE A 231 -10.84 -14.68 3.64
N VAL A 232 -10.10 -14.90 2.55
CA VAL A 232 -10.61 -15.08 1.20
C VAL A 232 -9.58 -15.85 0.39
N ASP A 233 -10.01 -16.72 -0.53
CA ASP A 233 -9.10 -17.30 -1.54
C ASP A 233 -8.81 -16.27 -2.66
N LEU A 234 -7.59 -16.25 -3.20
CA LEU A 234 -7.22 -15.27 -4.24
C LEU A 234 -8.00 -15.46 -5.55
N ALA A 235 -8.36 -16.70 -5.92
CA ALA A 235 -9.16 -16.97 -7.10
C ALA A 235 -10.61 -16.48 -6.90
N ASP A 236 -11.17 -16.69 -5.71
CA ASP A 236 -12.49 -16.18 -5.34
C ASP A 236 -12.53 -14.65 -5.32
N GLY A 237 -11.50 -14.00 -4.76
CA GLY A 237 -11.34 -12.55 -4.78
C GLY A 237 -11.29 -11.99 -6.20
N LEU A 238 -10.52 -12.64 -7.09
CA LEU A 238 -10.44 -12.26 -8.50
C LEU A 238 -11.77 -12.47 -9.25
N ALA A 239 -12.43 -13.60 -9.02
CA ALA A 239 -13.73 -13.89 -9.62
C ALA A 239 -14.78 -12.85 -9.18
N ARG A 240 -14.80 -12.50 -7.89
CA ARG A 240 -15.64 -11.43 -7.34
C ARG A 240 -15.38 -10.09 -8.03
N PHE A 241 -14.12 -9.68 -8.16
CA PHE A 241 -13.75 -8.43 -8.83
C PHE A 241 -14.24 -8.37 -10.27
N LYS A 242 -14.02 -9.43 -11.05
CA LYS A 242 -14.45 -9.51 -12.45
C LYS A 242 -15.97 -9.45 -12.56
N ALA A 243 -16.68 -10.29 -11.80
CA ALA A 243 -18.14 -10.35 -11.84
C ALA A 243 -18.80 -9.01 -11.47
N ALA A 244 -18.19 -8.22 -10.60
CA ALA A 244 -18.72 -6.92 -10.22
C ALA A 244 -18.38 -5.77 -11.19
N ARG A 245 -17.31 -5.91 -11.99
CA ARG A 245 -16.91 -4.92 -13.01
C ARG A 245 -17.38 -5.22 -14.43
N ASP A 246 -17.75 -6.46 -14.73
CA ASP A 246 -18.29 -6.86 -16.02
C ASP A 246 -19.83 -6.64 -16.10
N ARG A 247 -20.46 -6.12 -15.04
CA ARG A 247 -21.90 -5.84 -14.92
C ARG A 247 -22.19 -4.35 -14.81
#